data_AF-A0A4R4WX95-F1
#
_entry.id   AF-A0A4R4WX95-F1
#
_cell.length_a   1.000
_cell.length_b   1.000
_cell.length_c   1.000
_cell.angle_alpha   90.00
_cell.angle_beta   90.00
_cell.angle_gamma   90.00
#
_symmetry.space_group_name_H-M   'P 1'
#
loop_
_entity.id
_entity.type
_entity.pdbx_description
1 polymer ?
#
loop_
_entity_poly.entity_id
_entity_poly.type
_entity_poly.pdbx_seq_one_letter_code
_entity_poly.pdbx_strand_id
1 'polypeptide(L)'
;MAAPEIQRLMEGIMTSTDWPVHSPFAREHYGRGLEEGRIKGRAEGRTAGKAEEAARMVLLVLTARGFDIPEDARARITSCTDLDHLETWLTPAATTQTLHDLFS
;
A
#
# COMPACT_ATOMS: atom_id res chain seq x y z
N MET A 1 -3.58 -14.35 48.20
CA MET A 1 -4.64 -13.50 47.61
C MET A 1 -4.11 -12.07 47.66
N ALA A 2 -3.86 -11.44 46.52
CA ALA A 2 -3.44 -10.04 46.51
C ALA A 2 -4.57 -9.17 47.09
N ALA A 3 -4.23 -8.11 47.84
CA ALA A 3 -5.23 -7.20 48.38
C ALA A 3 -6.05 -6.60 47.22
N PRO A 4 -7.39 -6.45 47.36
CA PRO A 4 -8.27 -6.00 46.27
C PRO A 4 -7.87 -4.62 45.70
N GLU A 5 -7.19 -3.79 46.48
CA GLU A 5 -6.62 -2.51 46.01
C GLU A 5 -5.47 -2.69 45.01
N ILE A 6 -4.58 -3.68 45.22
CA ILE A 6 -3.47 -3.97 44.30
C ILE A 6 -4.03 -4.47 42.95
N GLN A 7 -5.09 -5.27 43.00
CA GLN A 7 -5.75 -5.74 41.78
C GLN A 7 -6.36 -4.58 40.98
N ARG A 8 -7.09 -3.67 41.64
CA ARG A 8 -7.68 -2.50 40.97
C ARG A 8 -6.62 -1.54 40.41
N LEU A 9 -5.49 -1.37 41.10
CA LEU A 9 -4.37 -0.56 40.63
C LEU A 9 -3.70 -1.19 39.40
N MET A 10 -3.48 -2.51 39.42
CA MET A 10 -2.94 -3.24 38.28
C MET A 10 -3.89 -3.22 37.08
N GLU A 11 -5.18 -3.42 37.29
CA GLU A 11 -6.20 -3.30 36.24
C GLU A 11 -6.18 -1.89 35.63
N GLY A 12 -6.10 -0.84 36.45
CA GLY A 12 -5.97 0.54 35.99
C GLY A 12 -4.74 0.78 35.11
N ILE A 13 -3.57 0.31 35.54
CA ILE A 13 -2.31 0.43 34.77
C ILE A 13 -2.36 -0.39 33.48
N MET A 14 -2.96 -1.58 33.50
CA MET A 14 -3.11 -2.43 32.31
C MET A 14 -4.11 -1.87 31.30
N THR A 15 -5.14 -1.15 31.75
CA THR A 15 -6.11 -0.47 30.88
C THR A 15 -5.68 0.93 30.41
N SER A 16 -4.55 1.44 30.92
CA SER A 16 -4.01 2.73 30.50
C SER A 16 -3.46 2.66 29.07
N THR A 17 -3.86 3.61 28.24
CA THR A 17 -3.31 3.84 26.89
C THR A 17 -1.91 4.45 26.93
N ASP A 18 -1.54 5.06 28.06
CA ASP A 18 -0.23 5.61 28.34
C ASP A 18 0.57 4.51 29.06
N TRP A 19 1.16 3.58 28.29
CA TRP A 19 2.07 2.58 28.81
C TRP A 19 3.50 3.05 28.50
N PRO A 20 4.21 3.69 29.44
CA PRO A 20 5.54 4.20 29.18
C PRO A 20 6.46 3.01 28.92
N VAL A 21 7.26 3.11 27.87
CA VAL A 21 8.29 2.11 27.57
C VAL A 21 9.37 2.21 28.65
N HIS A 22 9.16 1.47 29.74
CA HIS A 22 9.81 1.71 31.03
C HIS A 22 11.25 1.18 31.09
N SER A 23 11.55 0.07 30.42
CA SER A 23 12.91 -0.45 30.37
C SER A 23 13.70 0.12 29.18
N PRO A 24 15.03 0.34 29.31
CA PRO A 24 15.88 0.70 28.17
C PRO A 24 15.72 -0.26 26.99
N PHE A 25 15.62 -1.56 27.29
CA PHE A 25 15.33 -2.62 26.31
C PHE A 25 14.02 -2.38 25.57
N ALA A 26 12.92 -2.18 26.29
CA ALA A 26 11.62 -2.00 25.66
C ALA A 26 11.58 -0.71 24.83
N ARG A 27 12.23 0.37 25.30
CA ARG A 27 12.34 1.64 24.57
C ARG A 27 13.09 1.48 23.24
N GLU A 28 14.22 0.77 23.26
CA GLU A 28 14.99 0.49 22.05
C GLU A 28 14.17 -0.33 21.05
N HIS A 29 13.59 -1.45 21.49
CA HIS A 29 12.84 -2.33 20.59
C HIS A 29 11.56 -1.69 20.05
N TYR A 30 10.84 -0.92 20.87
CA TYR A 30 9.68 -0.15 20.43
C TYR A 30 10.08 0.92 19.39
N GLY A 31 11.14 1.67 19.66
CA GLY A 31 11.66 2.67 18.72
C GLY A 31 12.12 2.06 17.39
N ARG A 32 12.78 0.90 17.45
CA ARG A 32 13.19 0.14 16.27
C ARG A 32 11.97 -0.32 15.46
N GLY A 33 10.97 -0.90 16.12
CA GLY A 33 9.74 -1.34 15.44
C GLY A 33 8.97 -0.19 14.79
N LEU A 34 8.95 0.98 15.42
CA LEU A 34 8.33 2.18 14.83
C LEU A 34 9.07 2.63 13.56
N GLU A 35 10.40 2.65 13.59
CA GLU A 35 11.21 3.05 12.43
C GLU A 35 11.12 2.03 11.29
N GLU A 36 11.20 0.74 11.59
CA GLU A 36 11.01 -0.34 10.62
C GLU A 36 9.62 -0.27 9.98
N GLY A 37 8.57 -0.06 10.78
CA GLY A 37 7.21 0.13 10.29
C GLY A 37 7.08 1.34 9.36
N ARG A 38 7.71 2.46 9.71
CA ARG A 38 7.75 3.66 8.88
C ARG A 38 8.47 3.43 7.55
N ILE A 39 9.61 2.75 7.57
CA ILE A 39 10.38 2.39 6.37
C ILE A 39 9.54 1.48 5.48
N LYS A 40 8.96 0.42 6.04
CA LYS A 40 8.12 -0.54 5.31
C LYS A 40 6.91 0.14 4.69
N GLY A 41 6.14 0.91 5.47
CA GLY A 41 4.97 1.62 4.96
C GLY A 41 5.30 2.64 3.87
N ARG A 42 6.46 3.30 3.96
CA ARG A 42 6.93 4.19 2.88
C ARG A 42 7.29 3.43 1.61
N ALA A 43 7.94 2.28 1.74
CA ALA A 43 8.28 1.44 0.60
C ALA A 43 7.02 0.92 -0.09
N GLU A 44 6.08 0.34 0.66
CA GLU A 44 4.80 -0.16 0.16
C GLU A 44 3.96 0.95 -0.49
N GLY A 45 3.88 2.12 0.14
CA GLY A 45 3.16 3.26 -0.44
C GLY A 45 3.80 3.77 -1.74
N ARG A 46 5.14 3.73 -1.85
CA ARG A 46 5.84 4.11 -3.07
C ARG A 46 5.63 3.11 -4.20
N THR A 47 5.60 1.82 -3.90
CA THR A 47 5.32 0.79 -4.91
C THR A 47 3.88 0.85 -5.40
N ALA A 48 2.91 1.01 -4.47
CA ALA A 48 1.50 1.15 -4.82
C ALA A 48 1.27 2.41 -5.69
N GLY A 49 1.80 3.56 -5.28
CA GLY A 49 1.64 4.80 -6.04
C GLY A 49 2.28 4.77 -7.43
N LYS A 50 3.37 4.00 -7.62
CA LYS A 50 3.95 3.78 -8.95
C LYS A 50 3.04 2.94 -9.84
N ALA A 51 2.47 1.86 -9.32
CA ALA A 51 1.53 1.03 -10.07
C ALA A 51 0.28 1.84 -10.45
N GLU A 52 -0.30 2.60 -9.51
CA GLU A 52 -1.45 3.47 -9.80
C GLU A 52 -1.14 4.48 -10.92
N GLU A 53 0.03 5.13 -10.88
CA GLU A 53 0.40 6.08 -11.94
C GLU A 53 0.67 5.37 -13.28
N ALA A 54 1.29 4.19 -13.28
CA ALA A 54 1.50 3.42 -14.51
C ALA A 54 0.18 3.02 -15.16
N ALA A 55 -0.79 2.55 -14.37
CA ALA A 55 -2.15 2.27 -14.85
C ALA A 55 -2.82 3.53 -15.44
N ARG A 56 -2.68 4.68 -14.75
CA ARG A 56 -3.18 5.97 -15.24
C ARG A 56 -2.55 6.37 -16.57
N MET A 57 -1.25 6.14 -16.72
CA MET A 57 -0.51 6.45 -17.95
C MET A 57 -0.94 5.57 -19.12
N VAL A 58 -1.14 4.26 -18.91
CA VAL A 58 -1.68 3.35 -19.94
C VAL A 58 -3.04 3.86 -20.43
N LEU A 59 -3.96 4.16 -19.52
CA LEU A 59 -5.29 4.69 -19.87
C LEU A 59 -5.20 6.04 -20.60
N LEU A 60 -4.30 6.93 -20.17
CA LEU A 60 -4.08 8.23 -20.80
C LEU A 60 -3.62 8.06 -22.26
N VAL A 61 -2.65 7.18 -22.51
CA VAL A 61 -2.14 6.92 -23.87
C VAL A 61 -3.25 6.36 -24.76
N LEU A 62 -4.00 5.35 -24.29
CA LEU A 62 -5.10 4.77 -25.05
C LEU A 62 -6.18 5.82 -25.38
N THR A 63 -6.55 6.64 -24.41
CA THR A 63 -7.53 7.73 -24.61
C THR A 63 -7.00 8.77 -25.59
N ALA A 64 -5.73 9.16 -25.50
CA ALA A 64 -5.11 10.12 -26.41
C ALA A 64 -5.04 9.59 -27.85
N ARG A 65 -4.97 8.27 -28.02
CA ARG A 65 -5.06 7.60 -29.33
C ARG A 65 -6.49 7.46 -29.85
N GLY A 66 -7.50 7.83 -29.07
CA GLY A 66 -8.90 7.79 -29.45
C GLY A 66 -9.58 6.44 -29.24
N PHE A 67 -9.01 5.55 -28.42
CA PHE A 67 -9.70 4.33 -28.03
C PHE A 67 -10.87 4.64 -27.10
N ASP A 68 -12.03 4.07 -27.40
CA ASP A 68 -13.11 3.94 -26.42
C ASP A 68 -12.76 2.77 -25.50
N ILE A 69 -12.48 3.07 -24.24
CA ILE A 69 -12.02 2.08 -23.25
C ILE A 69 -13.24 1.59 -22.48
N PRO A 70 -13.72 0.35 -22.72
CA PRO A 70 -14.86 -0.18 -22.01
C PRO A 70 -14.51 -0.40 -20.53
N GLU A 71 -15.53 -0.39 -19.69
CA GLU A 71 -15.36 -0.36 -18.23
C GLU A 71 -14.62 -1.60 -17.69
N ASP A 72 -14.79 -2.76 -18.32
CA ASP A 72 -14.07 -3.99 -17.97
C ASP A 72 -12.55 -3.86 -18.20
N ALA A 73 -12.14 -3.27 -19.32
CA ALA A 73 -10.73 -3.01 -19.62
C ALA A 73 -10.15 -1.94 -18.67
N ARG A 74 -10.93 -0.89 -18.39
CA ARG A 74 -10.55 0.14 -17.42
C ARG A 74 -10.33 -0.47 -16.04
N ALA A 75 -11.30 -1.26 -15.56
CA ALA A 75 -11.23 -1.93 -14.27
C ALA A 75 -9.99 -2.83 -14.19
N ARG A 76 -9.74 -3.65 -15.22
CA ARG A 76 -8.56 -4.53 -15.30
C ARG A 76 -7.24 -3.76 -15.18
N ILE A 77 -7.11 -2.63 -15.87
CA ILE A 77 -5.90 -1.80 -15.82
C ILE A 77 -5.74 -1.18 -14.43
N THR A 78 -6.80 -0.59 -13.87
CA THR A 78 -6.74 0.09 -12.57
C THR A 78 -6.60 -0.86 -11.38
N SER A 79 -7.05 -2.11 -11.49
CA SER A 79 -6.92 -3.12 -10.44
C SER A 79 -5.55 -3.81 -10.43
N CYS A 80 -4.73 -3.60 -11.48
CA CYS A 80 -3.42 -4.19 -11.54
C CYS A 80 -2.46 -3.46 -10.59
N THR A 81 -1.88 -4.18 -9.63
CA THR A 81 -0.91 -3.65 -8.67
C THR A 81 0.53 -4.00 -9.03
N ASP A 82 0.72 -4.75 -10.12
CA ASP A 82 2.03 -5.18 -10.61
C ASP A 82 2.58 -4.11 -11.56
N LEU A 83 3.57 -3.36 -11.06
CA LEU A 83 4.20 -2.28 -11.82
C LEU A 83 4.87 -2.79 -13.08
N ASP A 84 5.60 -3.91 -13.01
CA ASP A 84 6.33 -4.45 -14.16
C ASP A 84 5.34 -4.84 -15.27
N HIS A 85 4.20 -5.45 -14.89
CA HIS A 85 3.13 -5.77 -15.84
C HIS A 85 2.50 -4.51 -16.45
N LEU A 86 2.25 -3.48 -15.66
CA LEU A 86 1.72 -2.21 -16.18
C LEU A 86 2.70 -1.51 -17.12
N GLU A 87 3.99 -1.60 -16.83
CA GLU A 87 5.05 -1.05 -17.69
C GLU A 87 5.16 -1.81 -19.01
N THR A 88 4.94 -3.14 -19.04
CA THR A 88 4.89 -3.88 -20.31
C THR A 88 3.72 -3.46 -21.20
N TRP A 89 2.61 -2.98 -20.63
CA TRP A 89 1.47 -2.47 -21.39
C TRP A 89 1.68 -1.06 -21.96
N LEU A 90 2.62 -0.26 -21.44
CA LEU A 90 2.83 1.12 -21.92
C LEU A 90 3.29 1.17 -23.39
N THR A 91 4.19 0.27 -23.80
CA THR A 91 4.69 0.26 -25.19
C THR A 91 3.60 -0.20 -26.17
N PRO A 92 2.88 -1.32 -25.94
CA PRO A 92 1.74 -1.71 -26.76
C PRO A 92 0.61 -0.70 -26.72
N ALA A 93 0.35 -0.01 -25.60
CA ALA A 93 -0.68 1.04 -25.54
C ALA A 93 -0.44 2.14 -26.58
N ALA A 94 0.83 2.43 -26.91
CA ALA A 94 1.20 3.43 -27.92
C ALA A 94 1.07 2.93 -29.37
N THR A 95 1.15 1.62 -29.62
CA THR A 95 1.28 1.06 -30.99
C THR A 95 0.15 0.14 -31.41
N THR A 96 -0.53 -0.52 -30.46
CA THR A 96 -1.55 -1.53 -30.72
C THR A 96 -2.73 -0.99 -31.52
N GLN A 97 -3.37 -1.81 -32.35
CA GLN A 97 -4.58 -1.42 -33.09
C GLN A 97 -5.86 -1.78 -32.34
N THR A 98 -5.80 -2.71 -31.38
CA THR A 98 -6.96 -3.16 -30.61
C THR A 98 -6.63 -3.22 -29.11
N LEU A 99 -7.66 -3.08 -28.27
CA LEU A 99 -7.52 -3.25 -26.81
C LEU A 99 -7.26 -4.71 -26.41
N HIS A 100 -7.62 -5.68 -27.25
CA HIS A 100 -7.35 -7.09 -26.96
C HIS A 100 -5.85 -7.38 -27.01
N ASP A 101 -5.18 -6.86 -28.04
CA ASP A 101 -3.73 -7.01 -28.25
C ASP A 101 -2.89 -6.31 -27.17
N LEU A 102 -3.47 -5.37 -26.41
CA LEU A 102 -2.80 -4.74 -25.27
C LEU A 102 -2.54 -5.73 -24.13
N PHE A 103 -3.46 -6.68 -23.94
CA PHE A 103 -3.47 -7.59 -22.80
C PHE A 103 -2.86 -8.98 -23.12
N SER A 104 -2.35 -9.14 -24.33
CA SER A 104 -1.77 -10.39 -24.83
C SER A 104 -0.26 -10.41 -24.70
#